data_AF-A0A7K4DP24-F1
#
_entry.id   AF-A0A7K4DP24-F1
#
_cell.length_a   1.000
_cell.length_b   1.000
_cell.length_c   1.000
_cell.angle_alpha   90.00
_cell.angle_beta   90.00
_cell.angle_gamma   90.00
#
_symmetry.space_group_name_H-M   'P 1'
#
loop_
_entity.id
_entity.type
_entity.pdbx_description
1 polymer ?
#
loop_
_entity_poly.entity_id
_entity_poly.type
_entity_poly.pdbx_seq_one_letter_code
_entity_poly.pdbx_strand_id
1 'polypeptide(L)'
;MKDNPVKETESIEANRRIKELEAALAKKESEIDFFKDKINTNQDIILDVIDEKKLLKKQIEEYERKELDMKLNNYMELQRKHHKVEHRLFVTKNLLDEAHKKLEFHAKVIEDLENRGFTDFIMGRHPDSYRDYKKRC
;
A
#
# COMPACT_ATOMS: atom_id res chain seq x y z
N MET A 1 102.09 -7.24 16.13
CA MET A 1 101.06 -6.80 17.11
C MET A 1 99.76 -7.45 16.68
N LYS A 2 99.04 -8.08 17.62
CA LYS A 2 97.88 -8.92 17.34
C LYS A 2 96.69 -8.02 16.98
N ASP A 3 96.32 -8.00 15.69
CA ASP A 3 95.04 -7.45 15.28
C ASP A 3 93.91 -8.29 15.87
N ASN A 4 92.91 -7.59 16.39
CA ASN A 4 92.03 -8.07 17.45
C ASN A 4 90.82 -8.84 16.87
N PRO A 5 90.69 -10.17 17.09
CA PRO A 5 89.61 -11.01 16.54
C PRO A 5 88.20 -10.65 17.04
N VAL A 6 88.11 -9.78 18.05
CA VAL A 6 86.86 -9.28 18.65
C VAL A 6 86.14 -8.29 17.73
N LYS A 7 86.88 -7.48 16.94
CA LYS A 7 86.26 -6.51 16.01
C LYS A 7 85.66 -7.16 14.75
N GLU A 8 86.24 -8.27 14.29
CA GLU A 8 85.74 -9.02 13.14
C GLU A 8 84.47 -9.80 13.48
N THR A 9 84.37 -10.33 14.70
CA THR A 9 83.20 -11.08 15.18
C THR A 9 81.96 -10.19 15.37
N GLU A 10 82.13 -9.00 15.95
CA GLU A 10 81.05 -7.99 16.07
C GLU A 10 80.52 -7.52 14.69
N SER A 11 81.41 -7.37 13.70
CA SER A 11 81.05 -6.97 12.33
C SER A 11 80.25 -8.06 11.59
N ILE A 12 80.57 -9.33 11.80
CA ILE A 12 79.84 -10.46 11.20
C ILE A 12 78.45 -10.58 11.81
N GLU A 13 78.32 -10.38 13.12
CA GLU A 13 77.03 -10.45 13.82
C GLU A 13 76.10 -9.29 13.45
N ALA A 14 76.64 -8.06 13.33
CA ALA A 14 75.92 -6.92 12.81
C ALA A 14 75.41 -7.15 11.36
N ASN A 15 76.25 -7.70 10.49
CA ASN A 15 75.86 -8.01 9.11
C ASN A 15 74.79 -9.10 9.02
N ARG A 16 74.83 -10.11 9.90
CA ARG A 16 73.73 -11.10 10.01
C ARG A 16 72.43 -10.43 10.43
N ARG A 17 72.49 -9.56 11.43
CA ARG A 17 71.30 -8.85 11.93
C ARG A 17 70.70 -7.93 10.89
N ILE A 18 71.53 -7.25 10.09
CA ILE A 18 71.09 -6.42 8.96
C ILE A 18 70.33 -7.27 7.95
N LYS A 19 70.88 -8.42 7.53
CA LYS A 19 70.20 -9.32 6.58
C LYS A 19 68.86 -9.86 7.10
N GLU A 20 68.79 -10.20 8.40
CA GLU A 20 67.53 -10.62 9.02
C GLU A 20 66.48 -9.51 9.01
N LEU A 21 66.90 -8.28 9.32
CA LEU A 21 66.02 -7.11 9.31
C LEU A 21 65.58 -6.76 7.89
N GLU A 22 66.47 -6.81 6.90
CA GLU A 22 66.14 -6.61 5.47
C GLU A 22 65.12 -7.65 4.99
N ALA A 23 65.31 -8.93 5.34
CA ALA A 23 64.36 -9.99 4.99
C ALA A 23 63.00 -9.80 5.68
N ALA A 24 63.00 -9.39 6.95
CA ALA A 24 61.77 -9.07 7.68
C ALA A 24 61.05 -7.86 7.08
N LEU A 25 61.80 -6.84 6.65
CA LEU A 25 61.27 -5.61 6.06
C LEU A 25 60.65 -5.92 4.69
N ALA A 26 61.34 -6.67 3.83
CA ALA A 26 60.81 -7.15 2.55
C ALA A 26 59.54 -8.00 2.71
N LYS A 27 59.50 -8.85 3.74
CA LYS A 27 58.28 -9.61 4.07
C LYS A 27 57.14 -8.69 4.49
N LYS A 28 57.42 -7.68 5.31
CA LYS A 28 56.39 -6.72 5.75
C LYS A 28 55.89 -5.84 4.61
N GLU A 29 56.75 -5.43 3.69
CA GLU A 29 56.37 -4.69 2.49
C GLU A 29 55.44 -5.51 1.59
N SER A 30 55.76 -6.79 1.36
CA SER A 30 54.87 -7.67 0.57
C SER A 30 53.52 -7.95 1.25
N GLU A 31 53.50 -8.07 2.58
CA GLU A 31 52.24 -8.12 3.35
C GLU A 31 51.42 -6.83 3.17
N ILE A 32 52.06 -5.66 3.24
CA ILE A 32 51.40 -4.36 3.06
C ILE A 32 50.77 -4.26 1.67
N ASP A 33 51.49 -4.64 0.61
CA ASP A 33 50.97 -4.55 -0.76
C ASP A 33 49.81 -5.54 -0.98
N PHE A 34 49.91 -6.75 -0.44
CA PHE A 34 48.79 -7.70 -0.43
C PHE A 34 47.54 -7.15 0.26
N PHE A 35 47.70 -6.47 1.39
CA PHE A 35 46.56 -5.85 2.10
C PHE A 35 46.00 -4.65 1.34
N LYS A 36 46.84 -3.83 0.69
CA LYS A 36 46.37 -2.73 -0.16
C LYS A 36 45.52 -3.23 -1.31
N ASP A 37 45.98 -4.27 -2.01
CA ASP A 37 45.22 -4.86 -3.13
C ASP A 37 43.87 -5.38 -2.66
N LYS A 38 43.83 -6.10 -1.53
CA LYS A 38 42.57 -6.54 -0.92
C LYS A 38 41.66 -5.39 -0.53
N ILE A 39 42.20 -4.31 0.02
CA ILE A 39 41.41 -3.13 0.38
C ILE A 39 40.79 -2.50 -0.86
N ASN A 40 41.57 -2.32 -1.93
CA ASN A 40 41.08 -1.74 -3.18
C ASN A 40 39.96 -2.60 -3.79
N THR A 41 40.16 -3.92 -3.89
CA THR A 41 39.13 -4.83 -4.41
C THR A 41 37.86 -4.78 -3.56
N ASN A 42 37.98 -4.75 -2.23
CA ASN A 42 36.82 -4.65 -1.35
C ASN A 42 36.11 -3.30 -1.48
N GLN A 43 36.85 -2.21 -1.71
CA GLN A 43 36.27 -0.89 -1.94
C GLN A 43 35.44 -0.86 -3.23
N ASP A 44 35.95 -1.46 -4.31
CA ASP A 44 35.21 -1.56 -5.58
C ASP A 44 33.90 -2.34 -5.40
N ILE A 45 33.97 -3.51 -4.75
CA ILE A 45 32.78 -4.32 -4.44
C ILE A 45 31.77 -3.54 -3.59
N ILE A 46 32.23 -2.77 -2.61
CA ILE A 46 31.35 -1.97 -1.76
C ILE A 46 30.66 -0.88 -2.57
N LEU A 47 31.35 -0.24 -3.51
CA LEU A 47 30.77 0.78 -4.38
C LEU A 47 29.67 0.17 -5.27
N ASP A 48 29.92 -0.98 -5.88
CA ASP A 48 28.94 -1.70 -6.69
C ASP A 48 27.68 -2.04 -5.87
N VAL A 49 27.87 -2.59 -4.67
CA VAL A 49 26.76 -2.94 -3.76
C VAL A 49 25.97 -1.69 -3.34
N ILE A 50 26.65 -0.56 -3.12
CA ILE A 50 25.99 0.72 -2.80
C ILE A 50 25.10 1.17 -3.96
N ASP A 51 25.57 1.06 -5.20
CA ASP A 51 24.84 1.50 -6.37
C ASP A 51 23.66 0.58 -6.70
N GLU A 52 23.84 -0.74 -6.56
CA GLU A 52 22.73 -1.71 -6.62
C GLU A 52 21.67 -1.41 -5.56
N LYS A 53 22.08 -1.12 -4.32
CA LYS A 53 21.16 -0.76 -3.24
C LYS A 53 20.38 0.51 -3.54
N LYS A 54 21.00 1.52 -4.17
CA LYS A 54 20.29 2.74 -4.60
C LYS A 54 19.26 2.43 -5.68
N LEU A 55 19.61 1.57 -6.65
CA LEU A 55 18.70 1.17 -7.72
C LEU A 55 17.48 0.42 -7.15
N LEU A 56 17.73 -0.56 -6.28
CA LEU A 56 16.66 -1.33 -5.63
C LEU A 56 15.72 -0.44 -4.81
N LYS A 57 16.25 0.54 -4.08
CA LYS A 57 15.41 1.52 -3.35
C LYS A 57 14.48 2.29 -4.29
N LYS A 58 14.98 2.77 -5.42
CA LYS A 58 14.15 3.48 -6.41
C LYS A 58 13.04 2.57 -6.97
N GLN A 59 13.37 1.32 -7.27
CA GLN A 59 12.39 0.35 -7.75
C GLN A 59 11.32 0.05 -6.70
N ILE A 60 11.70 -0.12 -5.43
CA ILE A 60 10.75 -0.31 -4.33
C ILE A 60 9.80 0.89 -4.24
N GLU A 61 10.32 2.12 -4.24
CA GLU A 61 9.49 3.32 -4.19
C GLU A 61 8.54 3.43 -5.40
N GLU A 62 8.96 3.01 -6.60
CA GLU A 62 8.09 2.96 -7.77
C GLU A 62 6.99 1.91 -7.64
N TYR A 63 7.30 0.71 -7.13
CA TYR A 63 6.31 -0.33 -6.92
C TYR A 63 5.30 0.07 -5.85
N GLU A 64 5.74 0.67 -4.75
CA GLU A 64 4.86 1.18 -3.69
C GLU A 64 3.91 2.26 -4.24
N ARG A 65 4.41 3.20 -5.06
CA ARG A 65 3.57 4.21 -5.72
C ARG A 65 2.53 3.56 -6.64
N LYS A 66 2.94 2.60 -7.48
CA LYS A 66 2.02 1.87 -8.37
C LYS A 66 0.95 1.11 -7.58
N GLU A 67 1.32 0.50 -6.46
CA GLU A 67 0.37 -0.20 -5.60
C GLU A 67 -0.65 0.77 -4.97
N LEU A 68 -0.19 1.92 -4.50
CA LEU A 68 -1.06 2.97 -3.96
C LEU A 68 -2.03 3.51 -5.03
N ASP A 69 -1.55 3.76 -6.25
CA ASP A 69 -2.39 4.22 -7.36
C ASP A 69 -3.46 3.18 -7.72
N MET A 70 -3.10 1.89 -7.76
CA MET A 70 -4.08 0.82 -7.99
C MET A 70 -5.13 0.75 -6.88
N LYS A 71 -4.71 0.82 -5.61
CA LYS A 71 -5.65 0.84 -4.46
C LYS A 71 -6.58 2.05 -4.52
N LEU A 72 -6.05 3.22 -4.86
CA LEU A 72 -6.84 4.44 -5.01
C LEU A 72 -7.88 4.32 -6.14
N ASN A 73 -7.46 3.81 -7.30
CA ASN A 73 -8.37 3.58 -8.43
C ASN A 73 -9.50 2.60 -8.05
N ASN A 74 -9.16 1.47 -7.42
CA ASN A 74 -10.14 0.50 -6.96
C ASN A 74 -11.13 1.13 -5.96
N TYR A 75 -10.64 1.93 -5.03
CA TYR A 75 -11.49 2.65 -4.07
C TYR A 75 -12.43 3.63 -4.76
N MET A 76 -11.94 4.43 -5.71
CA MET A 76 -12.77 5.38 -6.46
C MET A 76 -13.85 4.67 -7.28
N GLU A 77 -13.53 3.53 -7.91
CA GLU A 77 -14.52 2.73 -8.64
C GLU A 77 -15.58 2.16 -7.71
N LEU A 78 -15.17 1.64 -6.55
CA LEU A 78 -16.08 1.10 -5.56
C LEU A 78 -17.00 2.19 -5.01
N GLN A 79 -16.44 3.37 -4.72
CA GLN A 79 -17.20 4.54 -4.26
C GLN A 79 -18.25 4.95 -5.31
N ARG A 80 -17.89 5.01 -6.60
CA ARG A 80 -18.85 5.30 -7.68
C ARG A 80 -19.96 4.26 -7.78
N LYS A 81 -19.63 2.97 -7.66
CA LYS A 81 -20.62 1.88 -7.64
C LYS A 81 -21.56 2.01 -6.44
N HIS A 82 -21.01 2.32 -5.27
CA HIS A 82 -21.78 2.52 -4.04
C HIS A 82 -22.79 3.67 -4.19
N HIS A 83 -22.36 4.85 -4.65
CA HIS A 83 -23.26 6.00 -4.85
C HIS A 83 -24.40 5.69 -5.83
N LYS A 84 -24.13 4.92 -6.90
CA LYS A 84 -25.16 4.48 -7.84
C LYS A 84 -26.19 3.56 -7.17
N VAL A 85 -25.74 2.64 -6.33
CA VAL A 85 -26.62 1.72 -5.59
C VAL A 85 -27.44 2.47 -4.55
N GLU A 86 -26.81 3.38 -3.78
CA GLU A 86 -27.52 4.23 -2.81
C GLU A 86 -28.60 5.07 -3.48
N HIS A 87 -28.29 5.71 -4.61
CA HIS A 87 -29.27 6.50 -5.35
C HIS A 87 -30.45 5.63 -5.83
N ARG A 88 -30.17 4.45 -6.39
CA ARG A 88 -31.22 3.51 -6.80
C ARG A 88 -32.07 3.08 -5.61
N LEU A 89 -31.44 2.74 -4.48
CA LEU A 89 -32.13 2.35 -3.26
C LEU A 89 -33.06 3.46 -2.76
N PHE A 90 -32.56 4.70 -2.74
CA PHE A 90 -33.36 5.87 -2.38
C PHE A 90 -34.57 6.04 -3.29
N VAL A 91 -34.39 5.99 -4.61
CA VAL A 91 -35.50 6.11 -5.58
C VAL A 91 -36.50 4.97 -5.40
N THR A 92 -36.03 3.72 -5.31
CA THR A 92 -36.93 2.56 -5.14
C THR A 92 -37.70 2.59 -3.83
N LYS A 93 -37.07 3.10 -2.75
CA LYS A 93 -37.73 3.28 -1.47
C LYS A 93 -38.85 4.31 -1.57
N ASN A 94 -38.60 5.45 -2.20
CA ASN A 94 -39.62 6.47 -2.39
C ASN A 94 -40.81 5.95 -3.22
N LEU A 95 -40.53 5.21 -4.30
CA LEU A 95 -41.58 4.58 -5.11
C LEU A 95 -42.39 3.55 -4.31
N LEU A 96 -41.73 2.78 -3.45
CA LEU A 96 -42.40 1.80 -2.57
C LEU A 96 -43.26 2.52 -1.54
N ASP A 97 -42.76 3.58 -0.91
CA ASP A 97 -43.49 4.38 0.07
C ASP A 97 -44.72 5.05 -0.56
N GLU A 98 -44.61 5.54 -1.80
CA GLU A 98 -45.74 6.08 -2.57
C GLU A 98 -46.78 5.01 -2.92
N ALA A 99 -46.33 3.84 -3.37
CA ALA A 99 -47.22 2.71 -3.67
C ALA A 99 -47.95 2.25 -2.41
N HIS A 100 -47.25 2.18 -1.27
CA HIS A 100 -47.83 1.82 0.02
C HIS A 100 -48.92 2.81 0.45
N LYS A 101 -48.65 4.13 0.37
CA LYS A 101 -49.66 5.16 0.66
C LYS A 101 -50.89 5.06 -0.24
N LYS A 102 -50.71 4.74 -1.53
CA LYS A 102 -51.83 4.52 -2.45
C LYS A 102 -52.64 3.29 -2.06
N LEU A 103 -51.98 2.19 -1.70
CA LEU A 103 -52.65 0.97 -1.23
C LEU A 103 -53.44 1.21 0.05
N GLU A 104 -52.86 1.90 1.04
CA GLU A 104 -53.58 2.28 2.27
C GLU A 104 -54.82 3.13 1.98
N PHE A 105 -54.69 4.10 1.06
CA PHE A 105 -55.83 4.91 0.63
C PHE A 105 -56.91 4.06 -0.05
N HIS A 106 -56.55 3.16 -0.96
CA HIS A 106 -57.51 2.26 -1.61
C HIS A 106 -58.17 1.30 -0.61
N ALA A 107 -57.41 0.75 0.33
CA ALA A 107 -57.94 -0.10 1.40
C ALA A 107 -59.01 0.64 2.22
N LYS A 108 -58.73 1.90 2.60
CA LYS A 108 -59.70 2.75 3.31
C LYS A 108 -60.97 3.01 2.48
N VAL A 109 -60.82 3.27 1.18
CA VAL A 109 -61.97 3.47 0.29
C VAL A 109 -62.83 2.20 0.19
N ILE A 110 -62.20 1.03 0.12
CA ILE A 110 -62.90 -0.27 0.09
C ILE A 110 -63.64 -0.49 1.41
N GLU A 111 -62.96 -0.29 2.55
CA GLU A 111 -63.55 -0.45 3.88
C GLU A 111 -64.76 0.50 4.09
N ASP A 112 -64.65 1.76 3.67
CA ASP A 112 -65.75 2.73 3.76
C ASP A 112 -66.94 2.35 2.86
N LEU A 113 -66.68 1.68 1.71
CA LEU A 113 -67.73 1.18 0.82
C LEU A 113 -68.39 -0.09 1.37
N GLU A 114 -67.62 -0.99 1.99
CA GLU A 114 -68.12 -2.22 2.61
C GLU A 114 -68.99 -1.92 3.84
N ASN A 115 -68.59 -0.93 4.65
CA ASN A 115 -69.34 -0.50 5.84
C ASN A 115 -70.50 0.47 5.52
N ARG A 116 -70.82 0.67 4.23
CA ARG A 116 -71.91 1.57 3.81
C ARG A 116 -73.27 0.99 4.18
N GLY A 117 -74.09 1.81 4.83
CA GLY A 117 -75.47 1.44 5.17
C GLY A 117 -76.36 1.19 3.94
N PHE A 118 -77.26 0.21 4.03
CA PHE A 118 -78.20 -0.17 2.96
C PHE A 118 -79.04 1.01 2.43
N THR A 119 -79.45 1.93 3.30
CA THR A 119 -80.19 3.15 2.94
C THR A 119 -79.33 4.12 2.12
N ASP A 120 -78.07 4.33 2.51
CA ASP A 120 -77.14 5.18 1.76
C ASP A 120 -76.79 4.58 0.41
N PHE A 121 -76.73 3.25 0.31
CA PHE A 121 -76.62 2.51 -0.94
C PHE A 121 -77.77 2.83 -1.89
N ILE A 122 -79.02 2.67 -1.44
CA ILE A 122 -80.23 2.95 -2.23
C ILE A 122 -80.32 4.43 -2.64
N MET A 123 -79.95 5.36 -1.75
CA MET A 123 -79.98 6.81 -2.05
C MET A 123 -78.82 7.31 -2.91
N GLY A 124 -77.91 6.44 -3.37
CA GLY A 124 -76.76 6.85 -4.20
C GLY A 124 -75.74 7.74 -3.47
N ARG A 125 -75.77 7.79 -2.13
CA ARG A 125 -74.84 8.58 -1.31
C ARG A 125 -73.56 7.81 -1.06
N HIS A 126 -72.47 8.22 -1.70
CA HIS A 126 -71.16 7.60 -1.54
C HIS A 126 -70.34 8.25 -0.41
N PRO A 127 -69.49 7.47 0.30
CA PRO A 127 -68.53 7.99 1.27
C PRO A 127 -67.59 9.03 0.65
N ASP A 128 -67.11 9.96 1.48
CA ASP A 128 -66.23 11.04 1.02
C ASP A 128 -64.89 10.50 0.50
N SER A 129 -64.38 9.41 1.06
CA SER A 129 -63.18 8.72 0.57
C SER A 129 -63.33 8.22 -0.88
N TYR A 130 -64.49 7.66 -1.25
CA TYR A 130 -64.79 7.25 -2.62
C TYR A 130 -64.94 8.44 -3.57
N ARG A 131 -65.53 9.55 -3.10
CA ARG A 131 -65.60 10.79 -3.88
C ARG A 131 -64.21 11.36 -4.13
N ASP A 132 -63.33 11.30 -3.15
CA ASP A 132 -61.95 11.76 -3.26
C ASP A 132 -61.11 10.83 -4.16
N TYR A 133 -61.35 9.52 -4.14
CA TYR A 133 -60.79 8.59 -5.12
C TYR A 133 -61.21 8.97 -6.54
N LYS A 134 -62.52 9.21 -6.76
CA LYS A 134 -63.06 9.59 -8.08
C LYS A 134 -62.55 10.94 -8.60
N LYS A 135 -62.12 11.86 -7.73
CA LYS A 135 -61.50 13.13 -8.12
C LYS A 135 -60.01 13.01 -8.46
N ARG A 136 -59.34 11.97 -7.96
CA ARG A 136 -57.90 11.74 -8.11
C ARG A 136 -57.54 10.74 -9.21
N CYS A 137 -58.52 9.99 -9.70
CA CYS A 137 -58.44 9.11 -10.88
C CYS A 137 -59.04 9.80 -12.11
#